data_AF-A0A7W8N3V5-F1
#
_entry.id   AF-A0A7W8N3V5-F1
#
_cell.length_a   1.000
_cell.length_b   1.000
_cell.length_c   1.000
_cell.angle_alpha   90.00
_cell.angle_beta   90.00
_cell.angle_gamma   90.00
#
_symmetry.space_group_name_H-M   'P 1'
#
loop_
_entity.id
_entity.type
_entity.pdbx_description
1 polymer ?
#
loop_
_entity_poly.entity_id
_entity_poly.type
_entity_poly.pdbx_seq_one_letter_code
_entity_poly.pdbx_strand_id
1 'polypeptide(L)'
;MASGMQRVVGVDWSGDKGPGQRRKIWAGVWTASSMGGKVTLEGGRTREELVAWLVEMSRETPRMVVGFDFSFSYPAWFLRELGIASAPEFWELVAGGRGEEWLHRECADVRFWGRVGPRRHGKKPAEFRGEHAHRMLRRAETVLKVREEMTDPLQVAKIAGIAPKSVFQIGGAGAVGTASLRGMPGLLVLREAGFRIWPYDEPDVGSAPLVVEIYTRLMTGAVNKSSEVARTAYLAKKRRESALYAGLSRGVMAKARASEDAFDALVSAMVMVEHAREFAALRKTEDEVFRLEGQTWVPGLIG
;
A
#
# COMPACT_ATOMS: atom_id res chain seq x y z
N MET A 1 10.07 25.28 -10.09
CA MET A 1 11.12 24.24 -10.14
C MET A 1 10.51 22.97 -9.58
N ALA A 2 10.43 21.91 -10.38
CA ALA A 2 9.77 20.65 -10.04
C ALA A 2 10.33 20.08 -8.73
N SER A 3 9.47 19.44 -7.94
CA SER A 3 9.82 18.72 -6.71
C SER A 3 11.17 18.01 -6.91
N GLY A 4 12.14 18.23 -6.01
CA GLY A 4 13.47 17.60 -6.07
C GLY A 4 13.46 16.06 -6.05
N MET A 5 12.28 15.44 -6.07
CA MET A 5 12.03 14.02 -6.25
C MET A 5 12.68 13.50 -7.53
N GLN A 6 13.52 12.49 -7.37
CA GLN A 6 14.23 11.86 -8.47
C GLN A 6 13.69 10.47 -8.79
N ARG A 7 12.98 9.83 -7.85
CA ARG A 7 12.45 8.48 -8.05
C ARG A 7 11.13 8.26 -7.32
N VAL A 8 10.21 7.55 -7.95
CA VAL A 8 8.94 7.13 -7.36
C VAL A 8 8.74 5.66 -7.64
N VAL A 9 8.39 4.89 -6.62
CA VAL A 9 8.14 3.45 -6.71
C VAL A 9 6.74 3.15 -6.18
N GLY A 10 5.84 2.69 -7.05
CA GLY A 10 4.54 2.15 -6.64
C GLY A 10 4.62 0.63 -6.58
N VAL A 11 4.39 0.06 -5.40
CA VAL A 11 4.47 -1.39 -5.16
C VAL A 11 3.09 -1.98 -4.95
N ASP A 12 2.73 -2.91 -5.82
CA ASP A 12 1.66 -3.86 -5.54
C ASP A 12 2.25 -5.04 -4.75
N TRP A 13 1.80 -5.20 -3.51
CA TRP A 13 2.41 -6.10 -2.54
C TRP A 13 1.58 -7.36 -2.34
N SER A 14 2.25 -8.50 -2.17
CA SER A 14 1.58 -9.78 -1.98
C SER A 14 1.96 -10.45 -0.67
N GLY A 15 0.92 -10.80 0.09
CA GLY A 15 1.02 -11.70 1.23
C GLY A 15 1.13 -13.18 0.85
N ASP A 16 1.16 -13.56 -0.43
CA ASP A 16 1.16 -14.98 -0.82
C ASP A 16 2.42 -15.73 -0.32
N LYS A 17 2.30 -17.03 -0.01
CA LYS A 17 3.43 -17.84 0.49
C LYS A 17 4.14 -18.54 -0.66
N GLY A 18 5.45 -18.73 -0.50
CA GLY A 18 6.26 -19.54 -1.42
C GLY A 18 6.46 -18.87 -2.80
N PRO A 19 6.54 -19.65 -3.89
CA PRO A 19 6.90 -19.14 -5.22
C PRO A 19 5.84 -18.22 -5.84
N GLY A 20 4.66 -18.09 -5.23
CA GLY A 20 3.62 -17.14 -5.64
C GLY A 20 4.07 -15.67 -5.54
N GLN A 21 4.96 -15.36 -4.59
CA GLN A 21 5.47 -14.00 -4.36
C GLN A 21 6.02 -13.35 -5.63
N ARG A 22 6.94 -14.05 -6.30
CA ARG A 22 7.63 -13.55 -7.50
C ARG A 22 6.68 -13.22 -8.64
N ARG A 23 5.49 -13.81 -8.67
CA ARG A 23 4.48 -13.57 -9.71
C ARG A 23 3.55 -12.40 -9.40
N LYS A 24 3.33 -12.13 -8.10
CA LYS A 24 2.31 -11.20 -7.60
C LYS A 24 2.89 -9.91 -7.00
N ILE A 25 4.17 -9.86 -6.71
CA ILE A 25 4.83 -8.62 -6.27
C ILE A 25 5.34 -7.89 -7.51
N TRP A 26 4.85 -6.67 -7.70
CA TRP A 26 5.23 -5.82 -8.82
C TRP A 26 5.58 -4.42 -8.34
N ALA A 27 6.56 -3.80 -8.99
CA ALA A 27 6.99 -2.44 -8.75
C ALA A 27 6.99 -1.64 -10.06
N GLY A 28 6.20 -0.58 -10.10
CA GLY A 28 6.32 0.47 -11.11
C GLY A 28 7.34 1.50 -10.63
N VAL A 29 8.39 1.74 -11.41
CA VAL A 29 9.46 2.69 -11.05
C VAL A 29 9.49 3.81 -12.06
N TRP A 30 9.27 5.04 -11.61
CA TRP A 30 9.57 6.25 -12.37
C TRP A 30 10.89 6.84 -11.87
N THR A 31 11.81 7.15 -12.78
CA THR A 31 13.05 7.87 -12.47
C THR A 31 13.12 9.14 -13.32
N ALA A 32 13.43 10.27 -12.69
CA ALA A 32 13.57 11.56 -13.36
C ALA A 32 14.65 11.51 -14.46
N SER A 33 14.41 12.22 -15.56
CA SER A 33 15.35 12.37 -16.67
C SER A 33 15.12 13.72 -17.35
N SER A 34 16.04 14.14 -18.22
CA SER A 34 15.91 15.37 -19.01
C SER A 34 14.69 15.39 -19.93
N MET A 35 14.07 14.23 -20.22
CA MET A 35 12.89 14.11 -21.07
C MET A 35 11.59 13.82 -20.28
N GLY A 36 11.52 14.20 -19.00
CA GLY A 36 10.31 14.04 -18.18
C GLY A 36 10.22 12.71 -17.41
N GLY A 37 11.30 11.92 -17.44
CA GLY A 37 11.44 10.68 -16.68
C GLY A 37 11.24 9.39 -17.49
N LYS A 38 11.71 8.28 -16.93
CA LYS A 38 11.62 6.93 -17.51
C LYS A 38 10.87 6.02 -16.56
N VAL A 39 9.95 5.23 -17.10
CA VAL A 39 9.18 4.24 -16.33
C VAL A 39 9.66 2.83 -16.65
N THR A 40 9.93 2.03 -15.62
CA THR A 40 10.05 0.56 -15.70
C THR A 40 8.95 -0.10 -14.88
N LEU A 41 8.68 -1.37 -15.19
CA LEU A 41 7.69 -2.18 -14.49
C LEU A 41 8.26 -3.58 -14.32
N GLU A 42 8.50 -3.97 -13.07
CA GLU A 42 9.29 -5.13 -12.71
C GLU A 42 8.56 -5.99 -11.68
N GLY A 43 8.57 -7.30 -11.92
CA GLY A 43 8.16 -8.32 -10.95
C GLY A 43 9.30 -9.30 -10.73
N GLY A 44 9.01 -10.49 -10.21
CA GLY A 44 9.98 -11.57 -10.11
C GLY A 44 10.75 -11.65 -8.80
N ARG A 45 10.50 -10.75 -7.84
CA ARG A 45 11.20 -10.68 -6.54
C ARG A 45 10.39 -11.31 -5.41
N THR A 46 11.05 -11.86 -4.40
CA THR A 46 10.42 -12.09 -3.09
C THR A 46 10.24 -10.78 -2.34
N ARG A 47 9.54 -10.80 -1.20
CA ARG A 47 9.42 -9.62 -0.33
C ARG A 47 10.78 -9.13 0.17
N GLU A 48 11.64 -10.07 0.59
CA GLU A 48 12.98 -9.77 1.10
C GLU A 48 13.87 -9.17 -0.01
N GLU A 49 13.83 -9.73 -1.21
CA GLU A 49 14.57 -9.21 -2.37
C GLU A 49 14.06 -7.84 -2.82
N LEU A 50 12.74 -7.60 -2.77
CA LEU A 50 12.18 -6.29 -3.10
C LEU A 50 12.65 -5.23 -2.09
N VAL A 51 12.62 -5.54 -0.80
CA VAL A 51 13.10 -4.63 0.25
C VAL A 51 14.60 -4.34 0.08
N ALA A 52 15.42 -5.37 -0.12
CA ALA A 52 16.85 -5.20 -0.37
C ALA A 52 17.12 -4.33 -1.61
N TRP A 53 16.38 -4.57 -2.70
CA TRP A 53 16.49 -3.79 -3.93
C TRP A 53 16.10 -2.32 -3.74
N LEU A 54 15.08 -2.02 -2.92
CA LEU A 54 14.73 -0.63 -2.59
C LEU A 54 15.85 0.05 -1.78
N VAL A 55 16.47 -0.66 -0.85
CA VAL A 55 17.63 -0.15 -0.09
C VAL A 55 18.78 0.18 -1.04
N GLU A 56 19.15 -0.72 -1.94
CA GLU A 56 20.18 -0.45 -2.96
C GLU A 56 19.83 0.77 -3.82
N MET A 57 18.58 0.82 -4.29
CA MET A 57 18.08 1.92 -5.12
C MET A 57 18.10 3.28 -4.40
N SER A 58 17.89 3.29 -3.08
CA SER A 58 17.97 4.52 -2.28
C SER A 58 19.39 5.07 -2.11
N ARG A 59 20.40 4.20 -2.15
CA ARG A 59 21.82 4.61 -2.09
C ARG A 59 22.23 5.36 -3.35
N GLU A 60 21.67 4.98 -4.50
CA GLU A 60 21.87 5.70 -5.76
C GLU A 60 21.08 7.01 -5.82
N THR A 61 19.89 7.04 -5.23
CA THR A 61 18.96 8.16 -5.34
C THR A 61 18.11 8.28 -4.07
N PRO A 62 18.57 9.05 -3.07
CA PRO A 62 17.88 9.15 -1.79
C PRO A 62 16.58 9.97 -1.87
N ARG A 63 16.44 10.85 -2.88
CA ARG A 63 15.22 11.62 -3.14
C ARG A 63 14.17 10.75 -3.83
N MET A 64 13.63 9.82 -3.06
CA MET A 64 12.72 8.76 -3.50
C MET A 64 11.45 8.72 -2.64
N VAL A 65 10.31 8.39 -3.24
CA VAL A 65 9.13 7.88 -2.50
C VAL A 65 8.79 6.47 -2.93
N VAL A 66 8.49 5.61 -1.96
CA VAL A 66 7.97 4.25 -2.15
C VAL A 66 6.57 4.17 -1.56
N GLY A 67 5.62 3.69 -2.34
CA GLY A 67 4.26 3.43 -1.90
C GLY A 67 4.01 1.92 -1.84
N PHE A 68 3.54 1.42 -0.69
CA PHE A 68 3.18 0.00 -0.53
C PHE A 68 1.67 -0.21 -0.34
N ASP A 69 1.09 -1.15 -1.08
CA ASP A 69 -0.33 -1.54 -0.94
C ASP A 69 -0.54 -2.60 0.16
N PHE A 70 -0.25 -2.24 1.40
CA PHE A 70 -0.63 -3.01 2.59
C PHE A 70 -0.72 -2.09 3.81
N SER A 71 -1.51 -2.47 4.81
CA SER A 71 -1.68 -1.66 6.02
C SER A 71 -0.44 -1.70 6.92
N PHE A 72 0.05 -0.54 7.32
CA PHE A 72 1.26 -0.43 8.15
C PHE A 72 1.01 -0.74 9.63
N SER A 73 -0.23 -0.85 10.08
CA SER A 73 -0.53 -1.25 11.47
C SER A 73 -1.94 -1.80 11.60
N TYR A 74 -2.41 -1.97 12.83
CA TYR A 74 -3.73 -2.44 13.23
C TYR A 74 -4.46 -1.38 14.04
N PRO A 75 -5.77 -1.54 14.31
CA PRO A 75 -6.52 -0.60 15.14
C PRO A 75 -5.87 -0.38 16.51
N ALA A 76 -5.92 0.85 17.01
CA ALA A 76 -5.22 1.27 18.23
C ALA A 76 -5.63 0.44 19.45
N TRP A 77 -6.90 0.05 19.53
CA TRP A 77 -7.40 -0.80 20.62
C TRP A 77 -6.69 -2.16 20.66
N PHE A 78 -6.34 -2.73 19.50
CA PHE A 78 -5.69 -4.04 19.41
C PHE A 78 -4.22 -3.94 19.81
N LEU A 79 -3.52 -2.88 19.38
CA LEU A 79 -2.15 -2.60 19.85
C LEU A 79 -2.11 -2.42 21.36
N ARG A 80 -3.07 -1.66 21.93
CA ARG A 80 -3.17 -1.45 23.38
C ARG A 80 -3.44 -2.75 24.15
N GLU A 81 -4.28 -3.64 23.62
CA GLU A 81 -4.53 -4.96 24.23
C GLU A 81 -3.27 -5.82 24.28
N LEU A 82 -2.38 -5.68 23.30
CA LEU A 82 -1.07 -6.33 23.26
C LEU A 82 -0.02 -5.62 24.13
N GLY A 83 -0.36 -4.49 24.77
CA GLY A 83 0.59 -3.67 25.54
C GLY A 83 1.55 -2.84 24.68
N ILE A 84 1.27 -2.69 23.38
CA ILE A 84 2.13 -2.01 22.41
C ILE A 84 1.85 -0.49 22.40
N ALA A 85 2.91 0.30 22.49
CA ALA A 85 2.84 1.77 22.56
C ALA A 85 3.11 2.47 21.22
N SER A 86 3.66 1.77 20.22
CA SER A 86 3.99 2.36 18.92
C SER A 86 3.89 1.37 17.75
N ALA A 87 3.69 1.87 16.54
CA ALA A 87 3.70 1.02 15.34
C ALA A 87 5.06 0.31 15.11
N PRO A 88 6.24 0.93 15.31
CA PRO A 88 7.51 0.22 15.23
C PRO A 88 7.63 -0.98 16.18
N GLU A 89 7.20 -0.82 17.43
CA GLU A 89 7.17 -1.92 18.40
C GLU A 89 6.21 -3.04 17.96
N PHE A 90 5.07 -2.68 17.34
CA PHE A 90 4.18 -3.66 16.72
C PHE A 90 4.87 -4.42 15.58
N TRP A 91 5.65 -3.73 14.74
CA TRP A 91 6.40 -4.37 13.65
C TRP A 91 7.44 -5.35 14.19
N GLU A 92 8.11 -5.03 15.30
CA GLU A 92 9.06 -5.92 15.97
C GLU A 92 8.37 -7.18 16.48
N LEU A 93 7.21 -7.05 17.12
CA LEU A 93 6.39 -8.19 17.55
C LEU A 93 6.03 -9.09 16.35
N VAL A 94 5.57 -8.48 15.25
CA VAL A 94 5.20 -9.19 14.02
C VAL A 94 6.41 -9.90 13.41
N ALA A 95 7.56 -9.23 13.33
CA ALA A 95 8.81 -9.77 12.82
C ALA A 95 9.40 -10.89 13.71
N GLY A 96 9.16 -10.82 15.02
CA GLY A 96 9.54 -11.85 16.00
C GLY A 96 8.76 -13.16 15.90
N GLY A 97 7.90 -13.32 14.90
CA GLY A 97 7.17 -14.56 14.61
C GLY A 97 5.66 -14.49 14.86
N ARG A 98 5.20 -13.49 15.62
CA ARG A 98 3.77 -13.34 15.96
C ARG A 98 2.89 -13.22 14.72
N GLY A 99 3.38 -12.57 13.66
CA GLY A 99 2.66 -12.45 12.40
C GLY A 99 2.34 -13.80 11.76
N GLU A 100 3.32 -14.68 11.64
CA GLU A 100 3.11 -16.03 11.10
C GLU A 100 2.28 -16.91 12.04
N GLU A 101 2.37 -16.70 13.35
CA GLU A 101 1.49 -17.35 14.32
C GLU A 101 0.02 -16.98 14.08
N TRP A 102 -0.32 -15.69 13.91
CA TRP A 102 -1.70 -15.27 13.59
C TRP A 102 -2.21 -15.81 12.25
N LEU A 103 -1.31 -15.95 11.27
CA LEU A 103 -1.59 -16.55 9.97
C LEU A 103 -1.66 -18.09 10.00
N HIS A 104 -1.18 -18.72 11.06
CA HIS A 104 -1.15 -20.17 11.15
C HIS A 104 -2.57 -20.74 11.21
N ARG A 105 -2.79 -21.86 10.50
CA ARG A 105 -4.10 -22.53 10.40
C ARG A 105 -4.66 -22.99 11.75
N GLU A 106 -3.80 -23.12 12.76
CA GLU A 106 -4.14 -23.60 14.11
C GLU A 106 -4.24 -22.47 15.13
N CYS A 107 -4.02 -21.21 14.72
CA CYS A 107 -4.10 -20.09 15.64
C CYS A 107 -5.54 -19.93 16.17
N ALA A 108 -5.62 -19.91 17.50
CA ALA A 108 -6.85 -19.84 18.27
C ALA A 108 -7.46 -18.44 18.32
N ASP A 109 -6.69 -17.40 17.98
CA ASP A 109 -7.20 -16.04 17.93
C ASP A 109 -8.17 -15.89 16.76
N VAL A 110 -9.47 -15.94 17.10
CA VAL A 110 -10.56 -15.91 16.13
C VAL A 110 -10.66 -14.58 15.40
N ARG A 111 -10.06 -13.51 15.94
CA ARG A 111 -10.01 -12.19 15.27
C ARG A 111 -9.40 -12.32 13.89
N PHE A 112 -8.41 -13.18 13.67
CA PHE A 112 -7.80 -13.37 12.37
C PHE A 112 -8.60 -14.36 11.50
N TRP A 113 -9.56 -13.86 10.74
CA TRP A 113 -10.48 -14.72 9.98
C TRP A 113 -10.12 -14.83 8.49
N GLY A 114 -10.61 -15.90 7.87
CA GLY A 114 -10.40 -16.20 6.47
C GLY A 114 -10.54 -17.70 6.22
N ARG A 115 -10.49 -18.15 4.96
CA ARG A 115 -10.42 -19.58 4.65
C ARG A 115 -8.96 -20.05 4.73
N VAL A 116 -8.46 -20.21 5.95
CA VAL A 116 -7.08 -20.65 6.24
C VAL A 116 -7.12 -21.97 7.01
N GLY A 117 -6.96 -23.07 6.29
CA GLY A 117 -7.06 -24.43 6.84
C GLY A 117 -8.49 -24.86 7.21
N PRO A 118 -8.64 -26.07 7.79
CA PRO A 118 -9.96 -26.71 7.96
C PRO A 118 -10.81 -26.09 9.08
N ARG A 119 -10.18 -25.45 10.08
CA ARG A 119 -10.85 -24.88 11.26
C ARG A 119 -11.39 -23.46 11.05
N ARG A 120 -10.91 -22.73 10.04
CA ARG A 120 -11.37 -21.36 9.75
C ARG A 120 -12.34 -21.36 8.57
N HIS A 121 -13.63 -21.25 8.88
CA HIS A 121 -14.71 -21.33 7.89
C HIS A 121 -14.91 -20.04 7.07
N GLY A 122 -14.00 -19.06 7.20
CA GLY A 122 -14.08 -17.76 6.52
C GLY A 122 -15.16 -16.81 7.05
N LYS A 123 -15.88 -17.17 8.11
CA LYS A 123 -16.90 -16.31 8.72
C LYS A 123 -16.23 -15.21 9.54
N LYS A 124 -16.63 -13.96 9.28
CA LYS A 124 -16.22 -12.81 10.09
C LYS A 124 -16.64 -13.02 11.56
N PRO A 125 -15.78 -12.80 12.56
CA PRO A 125 -16.05 -12.93 14.00
C PRO A 125 -17.21 -12.07 14.50
N ALA A 126 -17.79 -12.45 15.65
CA ALA A 126 -18.92 -11.72 16.26
C ALA A 126 -18.56 -10.29 16.67
N GLU A 127 -17.37 -10.09 17.20
CA GLU A 127 -16.81 -8.80 17.60
C GLU A 127 -16.61 -7.80 16.44
N PHE A 128 -16.79 -8.26 15.19
CA PHE A 128 -16.68 -7.43 13.98
C PHE A 128 -18.01 -7.37 13.20
N ARG A 129 -19.14 -7.67 13.83
CA ARG A 129 -20.49 -7.62 13.25
C ARG A 129 -21.39 -6.67 14.04
N GLY A 130 -22.52 -6.28 13.43
CA GLY A 130 -23.51 -5.41 14.05
C GLY A 130 -22.91 -4.07 14.49
N GLU A 131 -23.25 -3.64 15.70
CA GLU A 131 -22.74 -2.41 16.33
C GLU A 131 -21.21 -2.38 16.47
N HIS A 132 -20.55 -3.53 16.56
CA HIS A 132 -19.09 -3.62 16.70
C HIS A 132 -18.34 -3.67 15.37
N ALA A 133 -19.03 -3.58 14.22
CA ALA A 133 -18.39 -3.68 12.90
C ALA A 133 -17.27 -2.65 12.67
N HIS A 134 -17.30 -1.51 13.36
CA HIS A 134 -16.26 -0.49 13.29
C HIS A 134 -14.90 -0.96 13.85
N ARG A 135 -14.89 -1.88 14.83
CA ARG A 135 -13.67 -2.36 15.51
C ARG A 135 -12.68 -3.08 14.59
N MET A 136 -13.16 -3.61 13.46
CA MET A 136 -12.32 -4.32 12.50
C MET A 136 -11.49 -3.38 11.62
N LEU A 137 -11.77 -2.08 11.63
CA LEU A 137 -11.12 -1.08 10.78
C LEU A 137 -10.28 -0.14 11.63
N ARG A 138 -9.17 0.34 11.07
CA ARG A 138 -8.49 1.51 11.60
C ARG A 138 -9.35 2.73 11.30
N ARG A 139 -9.10 3.80 12.04
CA ARG A 139 -9.61 5.12 11.72
C ARG A 139 -9.15 5.56 10.33
N ALA A 140 -7.97 5.15 9.86
CA ALA A 140 -7.52 5.38 8.48
C ALA A 140 -8.54 4.86 7.44
N GLU A 141 -9.00 3.61 7.56
CA GLU A 141 -10.04 3.05 6.67
C GLU A 141 -11.42 3.69 6.89
N THR A 142 -11.72 4.13 8.11
CA THR A 142 -13.01 4.75 8.44
C THR A 142 -13.09 6.16 7.87
N VAL A 143 -11.99 6.93 7.90
CA VAL A 143 -11.89 8.24 7.26
C VAL A 143 -12.01 8.12 5.74
N LEU A 144 -11.59 7.01 5.13
CA LEU A 144 -11.90 6.75 3.71
C LEU A 144 -13.41 6.52 3.47
N LYS A 145 -14.17 6.05 4.47
CA LYS A 145 -15.62 5.81 4.37
C LYS A 145 -16.48 7.01 4.79
N VAL A 146 -15.99 7.85 5.69
CA VAL A 146 -16.77 8.89 6.41
C VAL A 146 -16.48 10.30 5.87
N ARG A 147 -15.91 10.45 4.67
CA ARG A 147 -15.79 11.79 4.06
C ARG A 147 -17.11 12.25 3.45
N GLU A 148 -18.11 12.46 4.30
CA GLU A 148 -19.30 13.29 4.05
C GLU A 148 -18.92 14.77 3.83
N GLU A 149 -17.65 15.16 4.02
CA GLU A 149 -17.14 16.52 3.78
C GLU A 149 -16.42 16.69 2.42
N MET A 150 -16.31 15.64 1.60
CA MET A 150 -15.78 15.78 0.24
C MET A 150 -16.82 16.46 -0.67
N THR A 151 -16.65 17.76 -0.92
CA THR A 151 -17.52 18.53 -1.81
C THR A 151 -17.14 18.39 -3.29
N ASP A 152 -15.96 17.86 -3.62
CA ASP A 152 -15.53 17.64 -5.00
C ASP A 152 -16.16 16.36 -5.58
N PRO A 153 -17.07 16.47 -6.57
CA PRO A 153 -17.72 15.31 -7.20
C PRO A 153 -16.75 14.30 -7.81
N LEU A 154 -15.56 14.75 -8.27
CA LEU A 154 -14.54 13.88 -8.84
C LEU A 154 -13.85 13.02 -7.77
N GLN A 155 -13.72 13.53 -6.55
CA GLN A 155 -13.16 12.77 -5.43
C GLN A 155 -14.17 11.79 -4.84
N VAL A 156 -15.43 12.21 -4.70
CA VAL A 156 -16.54 11.33 -4.26
C VAL A 156 -16.68 10.14 -5.22
N ALA A 157 -16.64 10.37 -6.53
CA ALA A 157 -16.74 9.32 -7.54
C ALA A 157 -15.55 8.32 -7.49
N LYS A 158 -14.35 8.75 -7.09
CA LYS A 158 -13.18 7.87 -6.95
C LYS A 158 -13.31 6.90 -5.78
N ILE A 159 -13.99 7.30 -4.71
CA ILE A 159 -14.17 6.51 -3.48
C ILE A 159 -15.50 5.73 -3.49
N ALA A 160 -16.45 6.12 -4.35
CA ALA A 160 -17.73 5.43 -4.50
C ALA A 160 -17.52 3.94 -4.82
N GLY A 161 -18.03 3.07 -3.93
CA GLY A 161 -17.91 1.61 -4.05
C GLY A 161 -16.60 1.01 -3.52
N ILE A 162 -15.66 1.83 -3.02
CA ILE A 162 -14.46 1.36 -2.33
C ILE A 162 -14.82 1.07 -0.87
N ALA A 163 -14.96 -0.21 -0.53
CA ALA A 163 -15.14 -0.65 0.84
C ALA A 163 -13.83 -1.21 1.38
N PRO A 164 -13.06 -0.46 2.19
CA PRO A 164 -11.83 -0.97 2.76
C PRO A 164 -12.10 -2.23 3.58
N LYS A 165 -11.16 -3.17 3.48
CA LYS A 165 -11.21 -4.48 4.11
C LYS A 165 -10.44 -4.42 5.41
N SER A 166 -10.81 -5.29 6.34
CA SER A 166 -10.14 -5.33 7.63
C SER A 166 -8.76 -5.95 7.51
N VAL A 167 -7.79 -5.36 8.22
CA VAL A 167 -6.48 -5.94 8.46
C VAL A 167 -6.53 -7.29 9.17
N PHE A 168 -7.61 -7.61 9.88
CA PHE A 168 -7.79 -8.93 10.49
C PHE A 168 -8.30 -10.00 9.49
N GLN A 169 -8.73 -9.61 8.28
CA GLN A 169 -9.11 -10.56 7.24
C GLN A 169 -7.85 -11.10 6.54
N ILE A 170 -7.48 -12.34 6.83
CA ILE A 170 -6.25 -12.98 6.34
C ILE A 170 -6.50 -14.03 5.23
N GLY A 171 -7.75 -14.23 4.81
CA GLY A 171 -8.05 -15.14 3.71
C GLY A 171 -9.40 -14.90 3.05
N GLY A 172 -9.53 -15.31 1.79
CA GLY A 172 -10.69 -15.05 0.94
C GLY A 172 -10.55 -13.76 0.12
N ALA A 173 -11.60 -13.42 -0.64
CA ALA A 173 -11.59 -12.29 -1.55
C ALA A 173 -11.35 -10.96 -0.82
N GLY A 174 -10.36 -10.19 -1.30
CA GLY A 174 -9.98 -8.89 -0.74
C GLY A 174 -9.33 -8.96 0.65
N ALA A 175 -8.75 -10.10 1.03
CA ALA A 175 -7.99 -10.19 2.28
C ALA A 175 -6.72 -9.33 2.20
N VAL A 176 -6.58 -8.37 3.12
CA VAL A 176 -5.41 -7.48 3.22
C VAL A 176 -4.51 -7.84 4.41
N GLY A 177 -5.01 -8.61 5.38
CA GLY A 177 -4.29 -8.92 6.62
C GLY A 177 -3.00 -9.71 6.42
N THR A 178 -3.03 -10.69 5.51
CA THR A 178 -1.84 -11.49 5.20
C THR A 178 -0.75 -10.67 4.53
N ALA A 179 -1.12 -9.77 3.62
CA ALA A 179 -0.19 -8.86 2.97
C ALA A 179 0.43 -7.90 4.00
N SER A 180 -0.40 -7.37 4.90
CA SER A 180 0.00 -6.43 5.95
C SER A 180 0.97 -7.05 6.95
N LEU A 181 0.62 -8.21 7.54
CA LEU A 181 1.49 -8.92 8.48
C LEU A 181 2.83 -9.32 7.86
N ARG A 182 2.85 -9.68 6.57
CA ARG A 182 4.09 -10.01 5.85
C ARG A 182 4.84 -8.80 5.29
N GLY A 183 4.21 -7.62 5.31
CA GLY A 183 4.79 -6.34 4.90
C GLY A 183 5.54 -5.62 6.01
N MET A 184 4.98 -5.64 7.22
CA MET A 184 5.51 -4.92 8.39
C MET A 184 6.99 -5.21 8.71
N PRO A 185 7.50 -6.46 8.63
CA PRO A 185 8.93 -6.70 8.85
C PRO A 185 9.84 -5.94 7.87
N GLY A 186 9.40 -5.73 6.63
CA GLY A 186 10.12 -4.93 5.65
C GLY A 186 10.19 -3.44 6.02
N LEU A 187 9.21 -2.91 6.77
CA LEU A 187 9.22 -1.52 7.23
C LEU A 187 10.35 -1.27 8.23
N LEU A 188 10.66 -2.25 9.11
CA LEU A 188 11.80 -2.17 10.02
C LEU A 188 13.12 -2.07 9.24
N VAL A 189 13.33 -2.97 8.28
CA VAL A 189 14.54 -3.00 7.46
C VAL A 189 14.72 -1.70 6.67
N LEU A 190 13.64 -1.17 6.09
CA LEU A 190 13.68 0.11 5.37
C LEU A 190 13.99 1.27 6.33
N ARG A 191 13.36 1.30 7.50
CA ARG A 191 13.59 2.35 8.50
C ARG A 191 15.03 2.33 9.03
N GLU A 192 15.58 1.16 9.32
CA GLU A 192 16.99 0.96 9.68
C GLU A 192 17.95 1.41 8.57
N ALA A 193 17.56 1.21 7.31
CA ALA A 193 18.31 1.68 6.14
C ALA A 193 18.19 3.20 5.89
N GLY A 194 17.48 3.93 6.75
CA GLY A 194 17.36 5.40 6.69
C GLY A 194 16.11 5.91 5.99
N PHE A 195 15.15 5.05 5.63
CA PHE A 195 13.86 5.50 5.11
C PHE A 195 13.01 6.13 6.23
N ARG A 196 12.26 7.18 5.89
CA ARG A 196 11.21 7.74 6.74
C ARG A 196 9.90 7.01 6.45
N ILE A 197 9.25 6.46 7.47
CA ILE A 197 7.96 5.76 7.30
C ILE A 197 6.82 6.70 7.74
N TRP A 198 6.08 7.26 6.79
CA TRP A 198 4.95 8.14 7.09
C TRP A 198 3.71 7.31 7.48
N PRO A 199 2.91 7.73 8.47
CA PRO A 199 2.95 9.01 9.18
C PRO A 199 3.75 9.03 10.50
N TYR A 200 4.58 8.01 10.75
CA TYR A 200 5.25 7.81 12.04
C TYR A 200 6.54 8.63 12.18
N ASP A 201 7.31 8.74 11.11
CA ASP A 201 8.53 9.52 11.03
C ASP A 201 8.28 10.87 10.33
N GLU A 202 9.09 11.89 10.65
CA GLU A 202 9.05 13.17 9.94
C GLU A 202 9.53 12.97 8.49
N PRO A 203 8.71 13.31 7.48
CA PRO A 203 9.14 13.22 6.09
C PRO A 203 10.29 14.18 5.78
N ASP A 204 11.26 13.71 5.02
CA ASP A 204 12.38 14.52 4.54
C ASP A 204 12.75 14.11 3.12
N VAL A 205 11.80 14.24 2.19
CA VAL A 205 11.95 13.83 0.78
C VAL A 205 13.08 14.54 0.03
N GLY A 206 13.67 15.59 0.62
CA GLY A 206 14.84 16.29 0.10
C GLY A 206 16.16 15.56 0.35
N SER A 207 16.24 14.77 1.42
CA SER A 207 17.50 14.17 1.90
C SER A 207 17.39 12.69 2.28
N ALA A 208 16.19 12.16 2.52
CA ALA A 208 15.95 10.77 2.88
C ALA A 208 14.79 10.17 2.04
N PRO A 209 14.86 8.87 1.73
CA PRO A 209 13.77 8.22 1.02
C PRO A 209 12.55 8.07 1.93
N LEU A 210 11.36 8.27 1.36
CA LEU A 210 10.08 8.22 2.07
C LEU A 210 9.31 6.95 1.71
N VAL A 211 8.72 6.30 2.70
CA VAL A 211 7.74 5.22 2.52
C VAL A 211 6.38 5.74 2.96
N VAL A 212 5.38 5.52 2.10
CA VAL A 212 3.97 5.83 2.38
C VAL A 212 3.11 4.58 2.21
N GLU A 213 2.09 4.46 3.06
CA GLU A 213 1.02 3.49 2.84
C GLU A 213 0.14 4.01 1.71
N ILE A 214 -0.11 3.17 0.70
CA ILE A 214 -1.05 3.49 -0.39
C ILE A 214 -2.20 2.52 -0.40
N TYR A 215 -3.27 2.89 -1.11
CA TYR A 215 -4.34 1.98 -1.45
C TYR A 215 -4.56 1.99 -2.96
N THR A 216 -4.16 0.92 -3.65
CA THR A 216 -4.21 0.81 -5.12
C THR A 216 -5.58 1.11 -5.70
N ARG A 217 -6.66 0.85 -4.96
CA ARG A 217 -8.01 1.16 -5.41
C ARG A 217 -8.31 2.66 -5.50
N LEU A 218 -7.73 3.48 -4.61
CA LEU A 218 -7.81 4.94 -4.71
C LEU A 218 -7.05 5.47 -5.94
N MET A 219 -6.02 4.74 -6.38
CA MET A 219 -5.20 5.11 -7.54
C MET A 219 -5.87 4.70 -8.85
N THR A 220 -6.37 3.47 -8.92
CA THR A 220 -6.95 2.90 -10.14
C THR A 220 -8.35 3.43 -10.43
N GLY A 221 -9.12 3.81 -9.40
CA GLY A 221 -10.54 4.17 -9.54
C GLY A 221 -11.38 3.00 -10.04
N ALA A 222 -12.59 3.26 -10.53
CA ALA A 222 -13.53 2.22 -10.95
C ALA A 222 -13.11 1.48 -12.25
N VAL A 223 -12.27 0.45 -12.12
CA VAL A 223 -11.90 -0.50 -13.19
C VAL A 223 -12.03 -1.95 -12.73
N ASN A 224 -12.54 -2.84 -13.59
CA ASN A 224 -12.51 -4.29 -13.35
C ASN A 224 -11.11 -4.82 -13.64
N LYS A 225 -10.25 -4.84 -12.63
CA LYS A 225 -8.83 -5.12 -12.79
C LYS A 225 -8.53 -6.57 -13.18
N SER A 226 -9.43 -7.53 -12.98
CA SER A 226 -9.21 -8.91 -13.40
C SER A 226 -9.39 -9.10 -14.92
N SER A 227 -10.10 -8.18 -15.59
CA SER A 227 -10.31 -8.19 -17.03
C SER A 227 -9.18 -7.51 -17.79
N GLU A 228 -8.45 -8.27 -18.62
CA GLU A 228 -7.42 -7.72 -19.51
C GLU A 228 -7.97 -6.66 -20.48
N VAL A 229 -9.19 -6.86 -20.98
CA VAL A 229 -9.87 -5.91 -21.86
C VAL A 229 -10.09 -4.58 -21.13
N ALA A 230 -10.57 -4.62 -19.88
CA ALA A 230 -10.77 -3.43 -19.07
C ALA A 230 -9.44 -2.70 -18.75
N ARG A 231 -8.38 -3.43 -18.38
CA ARG A 231 -7.04 -2.87 -18.18
C ARG A 231 -6.51 -2.21 -19.45
N THR A 232 -6.69 -2.87 -20.61
CA THR A 232 -6.26 -2.35 -21.91
C THR A 232 -6.99 -1.07 -22.28
N ALA A 233 -8.31 -1.03 -22.11
CA ALA A 233 -9.12 0.16 -22.35
C ALA A 233 -8.73 1.32 -21.42
N TYR A 234 -8.52 1.04 -20.13
CA TYR A 234 -8.05 2.02 -19.14
C TYR A 234 -6.71 2.64 -19.57
N LEU A 235 -5.71 1.80 -19.87
CA LEU A 235 -4.38 2.27 -20.25
C LEU A 235 -4.40 3.04 -21.58
N ALA A 236 -5.22 2.63 -22.55
CA ALA A 236 -5.40 3.34 -23.80
C ALA A 236 -6.02 4.73 -23.59
N LYS A 237 -7.00 4.85 -22.69
CA LYS A 237 -7.60 6.12 -22.29
C LYS A 237 -6.57 7.03 -21.63
N LYS A 238 -5.88 6.55 -20.58
CA LYS A 238 -4.84 7.31 -19.87
C LYS A 238 -3.72 7.79 -20.79
N ARG A 239 -3.33 6.98 -21.78
CA ARG A 239 -2.31 7.36 -22.77
C ARG A 239 -2.71 8.57 -23.63
N ARG A 240 -4.01 8.79 -23.86
CA ARG A 240 -4.51 9.97 -24.58
C ARG A 240 -4.62 11.21 -23.69
N GLU A 241 -4.83 11.00 -22.39
CA GLU A 241 -5.16 12.06 -21.44
C GLU A 241 -3.94 12.55 -20.64
N SER A 242 -2.87 11.75 -20.53
CA SER A 242 -1.70 12.06 -19.70
C SER A 242 -0.41 11.89 -20.49
N ALA A 243 0.40 12.94 -20.56
CA ALA A 243 1.72 12.93 -21.18
C ALA A 243 2.66 11.90 -20.52
N LEU A 244 2.50 11.67 -19.22
CA LEU A 244 3.24 10.65 -18.47
C LEU A 244 2.96 9.26 -19.04
N TYR A 245 1.69 8.94 -19.31
CA TYR A 245 1.29 7.66 -19.93
C TYR A 245 1.66 7.59 -21.41
N ALA A 246 1.62 8.72 -22.14
CA ALA A 246 2.02 8.78 -23.55
C ALA A 246 3.46 8.31 -23.77
N GLY A 247 4.36 8.64 -22.83
CA GLY A 247 5.78 8.26 -22.82
C GLY A 247 6.08 6.82 -22.42
N LEU A 248 5.09 6.01 -22.03
CA LEU A 248 5.32 4.62 -21.65
C LEU A 248 5.78 3.77 -22.84
N SER A 249 6.81 2.95 -22.61
CA SER A 249 7.29 2.00 -23.61
C SER A 249 6.26 0.90 -23.90
N ARG A 250 6.35 0.29 -25.09
CA ARG A 250 5.50 -0.86 -25.45
C ARG A 250 5.62 -2.01 -24.45
N GLY A 251 6.82 -2.26 -23.93
CA GLY A 251 7.08 -3.32 -22.95
C GLY A 251 6.40 -3.08 -21.61
N VAL A 252 6.41 -1.84 -21.10
CA VAL A 252 5.69 -1.48 -19.86
C VAL A 252 4.19 -1.64 -20.06
N MET A 253 3.65 -1.17 -21.19
CA MET A 253 2.23 -1.29 -21.51
C MET A 253 1.79 -2.75 -21.64
N ALA A 254 2.61 -3.62 -22.25
CA ALA A 254 2.30 -5.04 -22.38
C ALA A 254 2.22 -5.74 -21.01
N LYS A 255 3.19 -5.49 -20.13
CA LYS A 255 3.22 -6.05 -18.76
C LYS A 255 1.98 -5.63 -17.96
N ALA A 256 1.64 -4.35 -17.96
CA ALA A 256 0.47 -3.83 -17.24
C ALA A 256 -0.88 -4.31 -17.81
N ARG A 257 -0.94 -4.71 -19.09
CA ARG A 257 -2.15 -5.35 -19.63
C ARG A 257 -2.26 -6.80 -19.20
N ALA A 258 -1.14 -7.52 -19.13
CA ALA A 258 -1.11 -8.96 -18.88
C ALA A 258 -1.41 -9.36 -17.42
N SER A 259 -1.14 -8.49 -16.44
CA SER A 259 -1.30 -8.80 -15.01
C SER A 259 -2.06 -7.68 -14.28
N GLU A 260 -2.96 -8.07 -13.37
CA GLU A 260 -3.63 -7.16 -12.43
C GLU A 260 -2.61 -6.51 -11.48
N ASP A 261 -1.73 -7.31 -10.89
CA ASP A 261 -0.70 -6.83 -9.96
C ASP A 261 0.25 -5.82 -10.66
N ALA A 262 0.67 -6.13 -11.90
CA ALA A 262 1.50 -5.23 -12.71
C ALA A 262 0.76 -3.93 -13.07
N PHE A 263 -0.55 -4.01 -13.30
CA PHE A 263 -1.40 -2.85 -13.57
C PHE A 263 -1.50 -1.94 -12.34
N ASP A 264 -1.74 -2.51 -11.16
CA ASP A 264 -1.82 -1.76 -9.91
C ASP A 264 -0.50 -1.06 -9.58
N ALA A 265 0.62 -1.77 -9.71
CA ALA A 265 1.95 -1.20 -9.48
C ALA A 265 2.25 -0.03 -10.44
N LEU A 266 1.95 -0.19 -11.73
CA LEU A 266 2.12 0.88 -12.71
C LEU A 266 1.24 2.08 -12.38
N VAL A 267 -0.07 1.87 -12.23
CA VAL A 267 -1.01 2.98 -12.03
C VAL A 267 -0.71 3.71 -10.72
N SER A 268 -0.35 2.99 -9.65
CA SER A 268 0.06 3.60 -8.39
C SER A 268 1.29 4.48 -8.57
N ALA A 269 2.34 4.00 -9.23
CA ALA A 269 3.54 4.80 -9.49
C ALA A 269 3.21 6.07 -10.29
N MET A 270 2.35 5.96 -11.30
CA MET A 270 1.98 7.09 -12.16
C MET A 270 1.17 8.14 -11.41
N VAL A 271 0.19 7.73 -10.58
CA VAL A 271 -0.58 8.65 -9.73
C VAL A 271 0.31 9.31 -8.68
N MET A 272 1.23 8.55 -8.07
CA MET A 272 2.22 9.12 -7.15
C MET A 272 3.11 10.18 -7.83
N VAL A 273 3.52 9.96 -9.09
CA VAL A 273 4.27 10.98 -9.86
C VAL A 273 3.42 12.21 -10.18
N GLU A 274 2.16 12.02 -10.60
CA GLU A 274 1.22 13.12 -10.85
C GLU A 274 1.03 14.01 -9.60
N HIS A 275 1.10 13.41 -8.42
CA HIS A 275 0.92 14.08 -7.13
C HIS A 275 2.23 14.30 -6.35
N ALA A 276 3.41 14.20 -7.00
CA ALA A 276 4.70 14.17 -6.31
C ALA A 276 5.00 15.37 -5.39
N ARG A 277 4.34 16.51 -5.62
CA ARG A 277 4.49 17.72 -4.78
C ARG A 277 3.88 17.55 -3.39
N GLU A 278 2.89 16.68 -3.22
CA GLU A 278 2.21 16.45 -1.94
C GLU A 278 3.15 15.83 -0.90
N PHE A 279 4.10 14.99 -1.32
CA PHE A 279 5.02 14.32 -0.41
C PHE A 279 5.93 15.27 0.38
N ALA A 280 6.19 16.48 -0.14
CA ALA A 280 6.92 17.51 0.59
C ALA A 280 6.05 18.25 1.62
N ALA A 281 4.72 18.17 1.48
CA ALA A 281 3.76 18.78 2.38
C ALA A 281 3.35 17.85 3.53
N LEU A 282 3.55 16.53 3.40
CA LEU A 282 3.27 15.57 4.45
C LEU A 282 4.03 15.90 5.75
N ARG A 283 3.38 15.61 6.88
CA ARG A 283 3.95 15.77 8.22
C ARG A 283 3.80 14.50 9.02
N LYS A 284 4.67 14.33 10.02
CA LYS A 284 4.45 13.33 11.05
C LYS A 284 3.13 13.61 11.78
N THR A 285 2.38 12.55 12.11
CA THR A 285 1.12 12.72 12.83
C THR A 285 1.32 13.08 14.30
N GLU A 286 0.60 14.11 14.76
CA GLU A 286 0.47 14.43 16.18
C GLU A 286 -0.69 13.70 16.87
N ASP A 287 -1.63 13.17 16.07
CA ASP A 287 -2.77 12.44 16.60
C ASP A 287 -2.37 11.06 17.16
N GLU A 288 -2.75 10.81 18.41
CA GLU A 288 -2.40 9.61 19.16
C GLU A 288 -2.91 8.30 18.54
N VAL A 289 -4.07 8.31 17.90
CA VAL A 289 -4.63 7.13 17.23
C VAL A 289 -3.83 6.84 15.97
N PHE A 290 -3.52 7.86 15.16
CA PHE A 290 -2.72 7.66 13.94
C PHE A 290 -1.25 7.34 14.23
N ARG A 291 -0.70 7.70 15.39
CA ARG A 291 0.62 7.21 15.84
C ARG A 291 0.65 5.68 16.02
N LEU A 292 -0.48 5.07 16.36
CA LEU A 292 -0.62 3.61 16.52
C LEU A 292 -1.07 2.93 15.22
N GLU A 293 -2.09 3.48 14.56
CA GLU A 293 -2.77 2.84 13.43
C GLU A 293 -2.10 3.14 12.07
N GLY A 294 -1.39 4.25 11.97
CA GLY A 294 -0.94 4.81 10.69
C GLY A 294 -2.06 5.51 9.92
N GLN A 295 -1.69 5.95 8.71
CA GLN A 295 -2.58 6.63 7.76
C GLN A 295 -2.24 6.16 6.35
N THR A 296 -3.26 6.13 5.49
CA THR A 296 -3.10 5.89 4.05
C THR A 296 -2.96 7.23 3.34
N TRP A 297 -1.95 7.38 2.48
CA TRP A 297 -1.84 8.55 1.63
C TRP A 297 -2.96 8.54 0.58
N VAL A 298 -3.67 9.66 0.46
CA VAL A 298 -4.78 9.82 -0.50
C VAL A 298 -4.45 10.94 -1.48
N PRO A 299 -4.33 10.65 -2.79
CA PRO A 299 -3.95 11.67 -3.77
C PRO A 299 -4.96 12.82 -3.82
N GLY A 300 -4.47 14.05 -3.83
CA GLY A 300 -5.31 15.25 -3.91
C GLY A 300 -5.95 15.65 -2.59
N LEU A 301 -5.60 14.98 -1.50
CA LEU A 301 -5.95 15.36 -0.14
C LEU A 301 -4.63 15.56 0.59
N ILE A 302 -4.29 16.81 0.86
CA ILE A 302 -3.07 17.11 1.62
C ILE A 302 -3.31 16.57 3.04
N GLY A 303 -2.56 15.52 3.38
CA GLY A 303 -2.59 14.84 4.68
C GLY A 303 -1.63 15.44 5.69
#